data_AF-A0AAW0BL72-F1
#
_entry.id   AF-A0AAW0BL72-F1
#
_cell.length_a   1.000
_cell.length_b   1.000
_cell.length_c   1.000
_cell.angle_alpha   90.00
_cell.angle_beta   90.00
_cell.angle_gamma   90.00
#
_symmetry.space_group_name_H-M   'P 1'
#
loop_
_entity.id
_entity.type
_entity.pdbx_description
1 polymer ?
#
loop_
_entity_poly.entity_id
_entity_poly.type
_entity_poly.pdbx_seq_one_letter_code
_entity_poly.pdbx_strand_id
1 'polypeptide(L)'
;MDIDLLNKQLAPVFRLVGIVSAGSPGGCPAQFQNSSELITHWTSVAAGVGVQASPALSRIYWDKLLRCEQSSKEQIAFAHAQLIMFTGVVTEDGNTGPAFNHDGCLHSILEAGEHAELAAQAGFGDAPNLLKLARVLHDKTIPTHVTLRSRWTHFWNSWDAWLRSRQAKLDGESAKKLVHPSHYKCASPSCRLETSAGAQTRLESASRISKTGGGQCHGSCKPRYCSKECQVADWKSHKPFCKPGLARSVDAGPPPTRSALEKSLRIDRHDVIAGRAGLTVRETPTRAGHYSVNLQGIEVQSSRDHLSAANVKSLMAMMSK
;
A
#
# COMPACT_ATOMS: atom_id res chain seq x y z
N MET A 1 20.75 -1.96 1.80
CA MET A 1 19.69 -2.95 2.09
C MET A 1 19.51 -3.05 3.60
N ASP A 2 18.30 -2.76 4.10
CA ASP A 2 17.94 -2.93 5.51
C ASP A 2 17.75 -4.42 5.81
N ILE A 3 18.61 -4.97 6.68
CA ILE A 3 18.61 -6.39 7.05
C ILE A 3 17.29 -6.78 7.74
N ASP A 4 16.64 -5.88 8.49
CA ASP A 4 15.37 -6.17 9.17
C ASP A 4 14.20 -6.23 8.19
N LEU A 5 14.23 -5.41 7.14
CA LEU A 5 13.25 -5.46 6.08
C LEU A 5 13.41 -6.73 5.24
N LEU A 6 14.66 -7.09 4.92
CA LEU A 6 14.97 -8.35 4.24
C LEU A 6 14.52 -9.54 5.09
N ASN A 7 14.82 -9.56 6.38
CA ASN A 7 14.40 -10.62 7.30
C ASN A 7 12.87 -10.72 7.42
N LYS A 8 12.14 -9.60 7.39
CA LYS A 8 10.66 -9.62 7.37
C LYS A 8 10.10 -10.17 6.06
N GLN A 9 10.71 -9.82 4.93
CA GLN A 9 10.30 -10.31 3.61
C GLN A 9 10.69 -11.77 3.37
N LEU A 10 11.82 -12.19 3.94
CA LEU A 10 12.32 -13.56 3.88
C LEU A 10 11.78 -14.42 5.04
N ALA A 11 11.09 -13.88 6.03
CA ALA A 11 10.52 -14.68 7.14
C ALA A 11 9.63 -15.84 6.68
N PRO A 12 8.80 -15.73 5.62
CA PRO A 12 8.08 -16.87 5.05
C PRO A 12 9.03 -17.90 4.41
N VAL A 13 10.15 -17.45 3.83
CA VAL A 13 11.16 -18.27 3.17
C VAL A 13 12.09 -18.97 4.17
N PHE A 14 12.50 -18.28 5.24
CA PHE A 14 13.28 -18.84 6.34
C PHE A 14 12.49 -19.86 7.18
N ARG A 15 11.15 -19.79 7.17
CA ARG A 15 10.33 -20.90 7.72
C ARG A 15 10.38 -22.16 6.86
N LEU A 16 10.70 -22.04 5.56
CA LEU A 16 10.80 -23.16 4.62
C LEU A 16 12.22 -23.74 4.56
N VAL A 17 13.25 -22.93 4.85
CA VAL A 17 14.66 -23.31 4.75
C VAL A 17 15.26 -23.38 6.15
N GLY A 18 15.39 -24.60 6.69
CA GLY A 18 16.15 -24.83 7.93
C GLY A 18 17.57 -24.25 7.81
N ILE A 19 18.12 -23.75 8.92
CA ILE A 19 19.44 -23.08 8.94
C ILE A 19 20.53 -24.09 8.54
N VAL A 20 21.08 -23.95 7.34
CA VAL A 20 22.23 -24.75 6.86
C VAL A 20 23.50 -23.90 6.99
N SER A 21 24.58 -24.51 7.51
CA SER A 21 25.88 -23.86 7.72
C SER A 21 26.61 -23.63 6.39
N ALA A 22 27.21 -22.45 6.21
CA ALA A 22 27.87 -22.06 4.96
C ALA A 22 29.24 -22.74 4.80
N GLY A 23 29.42 -23.48 3.70
CA GLY A 23 30.71 -24.03 3.26
C GLY A 23 31.61 -23.00 2.55
N SER A 24 32.88 -23.36 2.35
CA SER A 24 33.99 -22.46 1.94
C SER A 24 33.81 -21.78 0.55
N PRO A 25 34.23 -20.52 0.34
CA PRO A 25 33.85 -19.69 -0.82
C PRO A 25 34.73 -19.82 -2.09
N GLY A 26 35.57 -20.87 -2.21
CA GLY A 26 36.62 -20.93 -3.24
C GLY A 26 36.40 -21.82 -4.48
N GLY A 27 35.27 -22.52 -4.60
CA GLY A 27 35.05 -23.51 -5.67
C GLY A 27 34.06 -23.07 -6.75
N CYS A 28 34.26 -23.57 -7.98
CA CYS A 28 33.24 -23.58 -9.05
C CYS A 28 31.88 -23.96 -8.44
N PRO A 29 30.75 -23.28 -8.77
CA PRO A 29 29.51 -23.46 -8.03
C PRO A 29 29.16 -24.93 -7.98
N ALA A 30 29.26 -25.51 -6.78
CA ALA A 30 28.91 -26.88 -6.52
C ALA A 30 27.51 -27.14 -7.09
N GLN A 31 27.29 -28.34 -7.61
CA GLN A 31 25.95 -28.76 -7.99
C GLN A 31 25.06 -28.67 -6.74
N PHE A 32 24.26 -27.62 -6.63
CA PHE A 32 23.30 -27.45 -5.56
C PHE A 32 22.33 -28.62 -5.64
N GLN A 33 22.18 -29.36 -4.53
CA GLN A 33 21.40 -30.60 -4.52
C GLN A 33 19.90 -30.33 -4.42
N ASN A 34 19.52 -29.12 -3.97
CA ASN A 34 18.13 -28.71 -3.78
C ASN A 34 17.95 -27.18 -3.84
N SER A 35 16.69 -26.76 -3.95
CA SER A 35 16.28 -25.35 -4.03
C SER A 35 16.60 -24.54 -2.77
N SER A 36 16.61 -25.17 -1.60
CA SER A 36 16.92 -24.51 -0.31
C SER A 36 18.37 -24.05 -0.22
N GLU A 37 19.31 -24.84 -0.73
CA GLU A 37 20.73 -24.45 -0.83
C GLU A 37 20.91 -23.26 -1.79
N LEU A 38 20.20 -23.27 -2.93
CA LEU A 38 20.21 -22.16 -3.88
C LEU A 38 19.74 -20.84 -3.24
N ILE A 39 18.66 -20.88 -2.47
CA ILE A 39 18.13 -19.70 -1.77
C ILE A 39 19.11 -19.20 -0.70
N THR A 40 19.73 -20.11 0.06
CA THR A 40 20.69 -19.76 1.11
C THR A 40 21.93 -19.09 0.50
N HIS A 41 22.46 -19.67 -0.57
CA HIS A 41 23.61 -19.12 -1.26
C HIS A 41 23.28 -17.79 -1.95
N TRP A 42 22.12 -17.69 -2.60
CA TRP A 42 21.62 -16.43 -3.14
C TRP A 42 21.56 -15.34 -2.07
N THR A 43 20.99 -15.65 -0.89
CA THR A 43 20.85 -14.68 0.21
C THR A 43 22.22 -14.18 0.66
N SER A 44 23.20 -15.08 0.73
CA SER A 44 24.58 -14.76 1.08
C SER A 44 25.22 -13.84 0.03
N VAL A 45 25.03 -14.14 -1.25
CA VAL A 45 25.51 -13.30 -2.38
C VAL A 45 24.80 -11.96 -2.43
N ALA A 46 23.50 -11.88 -2.15
CA ALA A 46 22.75 -10.63 -2.14
C ALA A 46 23.14 -9.74 -0.96
N ALA A 47 23.37 -10.33 0.22
CA ALA A 47 23.74 -9.62 1.43
C ALA A 47 25.25 -9.34 1.56
N GLY A 48 26.08 -9.92 0.69
CA GLY A 48 27.53 -9.82 0.79
C GLY A 48 28.12 -10.60 1.97
N VAL A 49 27.43 -11.63 2.46
CA VAL A 49 27.85 -12.42 3.62
C VAL A 49 28.76 -13.54 3.14
N GLY A 50 30.06 -13.46 3.46
CA GLY A 50 31.07 -14.45 3.08
C GLY A 50 31.46 -14.45 1.59
N VAL A 51 30.76 -13.68 0.75
CA VAL A 51 31.03 -13.48 -0.68
C VAL A 51 30.80 -12.01 -1.01
N GLN A 52 31.52 -11.43 -1.97
CA GLN A 52 31.25 -10.05 -2.41
C GLN A 52 29.85 -9.96 -3.02
N ALA A 53 29.09 -8.92 -2.64
CA ALA A 53 27.76 -8.70 -3.18
C ALA A 53 27.82 -8.53 -4.71
N SER A 54 27.02 -9.30 -5.44
CA SER A 54 27.05 -9.31 -6.91
C SER A 54 25.64 -9.49 -7.50
N PRO A 55 25.03 -8.42 -8.05
CA PRO A 55 23.72 -8.50 -8.70
C PRO A 55 23.69 -9.51 -9.86
N ALA A 56 24.77 -9.59 -10.63
CA ALA A 56 24.88 -10.53 -11.74
C ALA A 56 24.82 -11.99 -11.26
N LEU A 57 25.55 -12.32 -10.18
CA LEU A 57 25.48 -13.64 -9.57
C LEU A 57 24.10 -13.90 -8.96
N SER A 58 23.50 -12.91 -8.28
CA SER A 58 22.15 -13.05 -7.74
C SER A 58 21.12 -13.40 -8.81
N ARG A 59 21.19 -12.78 -9.99
CA ARG A 59 20.31 -13.11 -11.14
C ARG A 59 20.51 -14.56 -11.59
N ILE A 60 21.76 -15.01 -11.72
CA ILE A 60 22.07 -16.41 -12.09
C ILE A 60 21.46 -17.40 -11.09
N TYR A 61 21.49 -17.09 -9.79
CA TYR A 61 20.87 -17.95 -8.78
C TYR A 61 19.35 -18.03 -8.91
N TRP A 62 18.68 -16.92 -9.22
CA TRP A 62 17.25 -16.93 -9.49
C TRP A 62 16.91 -17.75 -10.73
N ASP A 63 17.66 -17.59 -11.82
CA ASP A 63 17.47 -18.38 -13.03
C ASP A 63 17.70 -19.88 -12.78
N LYS A 64 18.67 -20.24 -11.93
CA LYS A 64 18.87 -21.63 -11.50
C LYS A 64 17.71 -22.14 -10.66
N LEU A 65 17.17 -21.33 -9.75
CA LEU A 65 16.02 -21.71 -8.93
C LEU A 65 14.78 -21.97 -9.78
N LEU A 66 14.55 -21.16 -10.82
CA LEU A 66 13.45 -21.35 -11.78
C LEU A 66 13.57 -22.65 -12.60
N ARG A 67 14.79 -23.16 -12.81
CA ARG A 67 15.06 -24.39 -13.57
C ARG A 67 15.16 -25.63 -12.68
N CYS A 68 15.17 -25.48 -11.36
CA CYS A 68 15.29 -26.59 -10.44
C CYS A 68 13.93 -27.29 -10.31
N GLU A 69 13.88 -28.58 -10.69
CA GLU A 69 12.65 -29.40 -10.64
C GLU A 69 12.10 -29.58 -9.22
N GLN A 70 12.96 -29.43 -8.21
CA GLN A 70 12.59 -29.52 -6.79
C GLN A 70 12.05 -28.20 -6.23
N SER A 71 12.07 -27.11 -7.00
CA SER A 71 11.55 -25.83 -6.53
C SER A 71 10.04 -25.89 -6.32
N SER A 72 9.59 -25.47 -5.14
CA SER A 72 8.17 -25.32 -4.85
C SER A 72 7.57 -24.18 -5.68
N LYS A 73 6.24 -24.17 -5.85
CA LYS A 73 5.53 -23.09 -6.54
C LYS A 73 5.81 -21.74 -5.89
N GLU A 74 5.91 -21.72 -4.56
CA GLU A 74 6.25 -20.54 -3.77
C GLU A 74 7.66 -20.04 -4.06
N GLN A 75 8.64 -20.94 -4.17
CA GLN A 75 10.02 -20.59 -4.50
C GLN A 75 10.13 -20.03 -5.92
N ILE A 76 9.41 -20.62 -6.89
CA ILE A 76 9.35 -20.16 -8.29
C ILE A 76 8.71 -18.76 -8.36
N ALA A 77 7.58 -18.57 -7.69
CA ALA A 77 6.89 -17.29 -7.67
C ALA A 77 7.73 -16.19 -7.01
N PHE A 78 8.41 -16.54 -5.91
CA PHE A 78 9.33 -15.63 -5.24
C PHE A 78 10.50 -15.26 -6.16
N ALA A 79 11.10 -16.21 -6.86
CA ALA A 79 12.17 -15.96 -7.82
C ALA A 79 11.72 -14.97 -8.90
N HIS A 80 10.55 -15.19 -9.50
CA HIS A 80 9.97 -14.26 -10.47
C HIS A 80 9.74 -12.86 -9.89
N ALA A 81 9.18 -12.76 -8.68
CA ALA A 81 8.99 -11.46 -8.02
C ALA A 81 10.32 -10.73 -7.77
N GLN A 82 11.41 -11.46 -7.51
CA GLN A 82 12.74 -10.87 -7.33
C GLN A 82 13.38 -10.44 -8.66
N LEU A 83 13.22 -11.24 -9.72
CA LEU A 83 13.73 -10.92 -11.05
C LEU A 83 13.18 -9.60 -11.62
N ILE A 84 11.97 -9.18 -11.23
CA ILE A 84 11.43 -7.86 -11.57
C ILE A 84 12.42 -6.73 -11.23
N MET A 85 13.09 -6.79 -10.07
CA MET A 85 14.05 -5.77 -9.66
C MET A 85 15.31 -5.74 -10.54
N PHE A 86 15.69 -6.88 -11.12
CA PHE A 86 16.86 -7.00 -12.00
C PHE A 86 16.61 -6.47 -13.41
N THR A 87 15.36 -6.23 -13.80
CA THR A 87 15.03 -5.59 -15.08
C THR A 87 15.38 -4.09 -15.11
N GLY A 88 15.59 -3.48 -13.94
CA GLY A 88 15.87 -2.04 -13.82
C GLY A 88 14.67 -1.13 -14.11
N VAL A 89 13.47 -1.69 -14.29
CA VAL A 89 12.21 -0.94 -14.50
C VAL A 89 11.78 -0.25 -13.20
N VAL A 90 12.03 -0.90 -12.07
CA VAL A 90 11.58 -0.48 -10.74
C VAL A 90 12.79 -0.39 -9.79
N THR A 91 12.86 0.70 -9.03
CA THR A 91 13.86 0.88 -7.96
C THR A 91 13.37 0.35 -6.61
N GLU A 92 14.28 0.21 -5.63
CA GLU A 92 13.91 -0.24 -4.28
C GLU A 92 12.82 0.65 -3.66
N ASP A 93 12.85 1.95 -3.91
CA ASP A 93 11.88 2.93 -3.42
C ASP A 93 10.54 2.90 -4.17
N GLY A 94 10.41 2.05 -5.20
CA GLY A 94 9.21 1.96 -6.03
C GLY A 94 9.09 3.09 -7.05
N ASN A 95 10.17 3.84 -7.30
CA ASN A 95 10.26 4.79 -8.40
C ASN A 95 10.68 4.07 -9.70
N THR A 96 10.49 4.73 -10.83
CA THR A 96 11.01 4.29 -12.14
C THR A 96 12.53 4.18 -12.10
N GLY A 97 13.06 3.01 -12.46
CA GLY A 97 14.50 2.83 -12.58
C GLY A 97 15.07 3.41 -13.87
N PRO A 98 16.40 3.42 -14.01
CA PRO A 98 17.09 3.99 -15.17
C PRO A 98 16.65 3.32 -16.48
N ALA A 99 16.36 2.02 -16.45
CA ALA A 99 15.88 1.31 -17.63
C ALA A 99 14.53 1.85 -18.12
N PHE A 100 13.73 2.50 -17.27
CA PHE A 100 12.43 3.09 -17.65
C PHE A 100 12.55 4.28 -18.60
N ASN A 101 13.65 5.02 -18.54
CA ASN A 101 13.78 6.33 -19.21
C ASN A 101 14.55 6.26 -20.54
N HIS A 102 14.94 5.07 -21.00
CA HIS A 102 15.67 4.88 -22.25
C HIS A 102 14.75 4.29 -23.33
N ASP A 103 14.94 4.66 -24.59
CA ASP A 103 14.13 4.16 -25.72
C ASP A 103 14.20 2.63 -25.90
N GLY A 104 15.17 1.95 -25.27
CA GLY A 104 15.27 0.49 -25.17
C GLY A 104 14.46 -0.16 -24.03
N CYS A 105 13.67 0.62 -23.28
CA CYS A 105 12.97 0.16 -22.08
C CYS A 105 11.94 -0.95 -22.33
N LEU A 106 11.35 -1.00 -23.53
CA LEU A 106 10.23 -1.89 -23.80
C LEU A 106 10.57 -3.35 -23.52
N HIS A 107 11.80 -3.79 -23.82
CA HIS A 107 12.21 -5.17 -23.50
C HIS A 107 12.22 -5.43 -22.00
N SER A 108 12.79 -4.51 -21.21
CA SER A 108 12.82 -4.62 -19.74
C SER A 108 11.42 -4.55 -19.13
N ILE A 109 10.52 -3.71 -19.64
CA ILE A 109 9.11 -3.67 -19.22
C ILE A 109 8.42 -4.99 -19.54
N LEU A 110 8.63 -5.53 -20.74
CA LEU A 110 8.02 -6.79 -21.14
C LEU A 110 8.54 -7.94 -20.28
N GLU A 111 9.84 -8.03 -20.07
CA GLU A 111 10.47 -9.01 -19.18
C GLU A 111 9.94 -8.91 -17.74
N ALA A 112 9.84 -7.69 -17.20
CA ALA A 112 9.29 -7.44 -15.87
C ALA A 112 7.83 -7.89 -15.76
N GLY A 113 7.02 -7.60 -16.78
CA GLY A 113 5.62 -7.99 -16.83
C GLY A 113 5.43 -9.49 -16.96
N GLU A 114 6.26 -10.20 -17.72
CA GLU A 114 6.23 -11.68 -17.78
C GLU A 114 6.53 -12.30 -16.42
N HIS A 115 7.56 -11.80 -15.71
CA HIS A 115 7.84 -12.25 -14.36
C HIS A 115 6.70 -11.95 -13.38
N ALA A 116 6.08 -10.77 -13.50
CA ALA A 116 4.94 -10.41 -12.68
C ALA A 116 3.71 -11.29 -12.94
N GLU A 117 3.44 -11.62 -14.21
CA GLU A 117 2.36 -12.53 -14.59
C GLU A 117 2.57 -13.93 -14.03
N LEU A 118 3.77 -14.49 -14.18
CA LEU A 118 4.10 -15.82 -13.68
C LEU A 118 4.03 -15.89 -12.14
N ALA A 119 4.52 -14.86 -11.44
CA ALA A 119 4.39 -14.76 -9.99
C ALA A 119 2.92 -14.66 -9.55
N ALA A 120 2.11 -13.85 -10.22
CA ALA A 120 0.70 -13.70 -9.92
C ALA A 120 -0.09 -14.99 -10.19
N GLN A 121 0.20 -15.68 -11.29
CA GLN A 121 -0.39 -16.98 -11.63
C GLN A 121 -0.08 -18.04 -10.58
N ALA A 122 1.10 -17.98 -9.97
CA ALA A 122 1.50 -18.85 -8.86
C ALA A 122 0.92 -18.43 -7.50
N GLY A 123 0.08 -17.40 -7.43
CA GLY A 123 -0.61 -16.95 -6.22
C GLY A 123 0.10 -15.84 -5.43
N PHE A 124 1.17 -15.26 -5.98
CA PHE A 124 1.98 -14.22 -5.31
C PHE A 124 1.60 -12.80 -5.76
N GLY A 125 0.32 -12.58 -6.02
CA GLY A 125 -0.21 -11.33 -6.55
C GLY A 125 -0.01 -10.09 -5.66
N ASP A 126 0.25 -10.29 -4.37
CA ASP A 126 0.48 -9.24 -3.38
C ASP A 126 1.97 -9.02 -3.05
N ALA A 127 2.88 -9.68 -3.76
CA ALA A 127 4.31 -9.52 -3.54
C ALA A 127 4.75 -8.05 -3.73
N PRO A 128 5.60 -7.50 -2.85
CA PRO A 128 5.95 -6.07 -2.89
C PRO A 128 6.49 -5.60 -4.24
N ASN A 129 7.30 -6.40 -4.93
CA ASN A 129 7.88 -6.01 -6.22
C ASN A 129 6.85 -5.99 -7.35
N LEU A 130 5.84 -6.87 -7.32
CA LEU A 130 4.71 -6.83 -8.25
C LEU A 130 3.92 -5.54 -8.05
N LEU A 131 3.60 -5.20 -6.80
CA LEU A 131 2.86 -3.97 -6.48
C LEU A 131 3.62 -2.70 -6.88
N LYS A 132 4.95 -2.68 -6.73
CA LYS A 132 5.78 -1.57 -7.19
C LYS A 132 5.76 -1.45 -8.72
N LEU A 133 5.90 -2.56 -9.44
CA LEU A 133 5.80 -2.56 -10.91
C LEU A 133 4.43 -2.07 -11.37
N ALA A 134 3.36 -2.60 -10.79
CA ALA A 134 2.00 -2.22 -11.14
C ALA A 134 1.75 -0.72 -10.92
N ARG A 135 2.24 -0.17 -9.81
CA ARG A 135 2.20 1.27 -9.55
C ARG A 135 2.93 2.07 -10.63
N VAL A 136 4.16 1.68 -10.98
CA VAL A 136 4.94 2.37 -12.03
C VAL A 136 4.20 2.34 -13.38
N LEU A 137 3.66 1.17 -13.77
CA LEU A 137 2.94 1.02 -15.04
C LEU A 137 1.59 1.78 -15.04
N HIS A 138 0.90 1.82 -13.90
CA HIS A 138 -0.37 2.52 -13.72
C HIS A 138 -0.18 4.04 -13.73
N ASP A 139 0.78 4.57 -12.95
CA ASP A 139 1.00 6.01 -12.77
C ASP A 139 1.52 6.68 -14.05
N LYS A 140 2.23 5.93 -14.90
CA LYS A 140 2.86 6.47 -16.12
C LYS A 140 1.96 6.46 -17.36
N THR A 141 0.67 6.13 -17.21
CA THR A 141 -0.34 6.17 -18.29
C THR A 141 0.20 5.66 -19.62
N ILE A 142 0.90 4.52 -19.60
CA ILE A 142 1.54 4.01 -20.81
C ILE A 142 0.41 3.74 -21.81
N PRO A 143 0.37 4.37 -23.00
CA PRO A 143 -0.74 4.21 -23.95
C PRO A 143 -1.01 2.75 -24.35
N THR A 144 -0.02 1.87 -24.16
CA THR A 144 -0.13 0.41 -24.34
C THR A 144 -0.83 -0.31 -23.20
N HIS A 145 -1.38 0.39 -22.21
CA HIS A 145 -1.99 -0.20 -21.02
C HIS A 145 -3.08 -1.21 -21.37
N VAL A 146 -3.87 -0.99 -22.42
CA VAL A 146 -4.91 -1.95 -22.83
C VAL A 146 -4.29 -3.26 -23.33
N THR A 147 -3.26 -3.19 -24.18
CA THR A 147 -2.59 -4.38 -24.75
C THR A 147 -1.78 -5.14 -23.69
N LEU A 148 -1.08 -4.43 -22.81
CA LEU A 148 -0.36 -5.06 -21.71
C LEU A 148 -1.33 -5.67 -20.68
N ARG A 149 -2.50 -5.06 -20.50
CA ARG A 149 -3.52 -5.58 -19.58
C ARG A 149 -4.13 -6.89 -20.04
N SER A 150 -4.39 -7.05 -21.33
CA SER A 150 -4.82 -8.34 -21.88
C SER A 150 -3.72 -9.39 -21.81
N ARG A 151 -2.45 -8.99 -21.93
CA ARG A 151 -1.31 -9.92 -21.90
C ARG A 151 -1.04 -10.46 -20.49
N TRP A 152 -1.10 -9.63 -19.46
CA TRP A 152 -0.75 -9.99 -18.08
C TRP A 152 -1.98 -10.00 -17.16
N THR A 153 -2.94 -10.87 -17.48
CA THR A 153 -4.26 -10.87 -16.84
C THR A 153 -4.18 -11.17 -15.34
N HIS A 154 -3.37 -12.15 -14.92
CA HIS A 154 -3.26 -12.53 -13.50
C HIS A 154 -2.60 -11.42 -12.68
N PHE A 155 -1.58 -10.78 -13.25
CA PHE A 155 -0.90 -9.64 -12.66
C PHE A 155 -1.86 -8.48 -12.40
N TRP A 156 -2.63 -8.06 -13.41
CA TRP A 156 -3.57 -6.95 -13.24
C TRP A 156 -4.75 -7.28 -12.34
N ASN A 157 -5.25 -8.51 -12.39
CA ASN A 157 -6.29 -8.97 -11.46
C ASN A 157 -5.82 -8.90 -10.00
N SER A 158 -4.56 -9.26 -9.75
CA SER A 158 -3.94 -9.18 -8.43
C SER A 158 -3.78 -7.74 -7.96
N TRP A 159 -3.33 -6.85 -8.84
CA TRP A 159 -3.23 -5.41 -8.57
C TRP A 159 -4.60 -4.80 -8.24
N ASP A 160 -5.64 -5.10 -9.01
CA ASP A 160 -7.00 -4.60 -8.76
C ASP A 160 -7.56 -5.12 -7.43
N ALA A 161 -7.29 -6.39 -7.08
CA ALA A 161 -7.67 -6.96 -5.80
C ALA A 161 -6.96 -6.26 -4.62
N TRP A 162 -5.67 -5.95 -4.78
CA TRP A 162 -4.92 -5.17 -3.82
C TRP A 162 -5.47 -3.74 -3.67
N LEU A 163 -5.77 -3.05 -4.78
CA LEU A 163 -6.37 -1.70 -4.76
C LEU A 163 -7.70 -1.68 -4.02
N ARG A 164 -8.61 -2.63 -4.30
CA ARG A 164 -9.88 -2.76 -3.58
C ARG A 164 -9.66 -2.98 -2.08
N SER A 165 -8.73 -3.86 -1.72
CA SER A 165 -8.40 -4.15 -0.32
C SER A 165 -7.82 -2.92 0.40
N ARG A 166 -6.99 -2.15 -0.29
CA ARG A 166 -6.41 -0.91 0.25
C ARG A 166 -7.48 0.18 0.41
N GLN A 167 -8.35 0.35 -0.57
CA GLN A 167 -9.45 1.31 -0.49
C GLN A 167 -10.40 0.97 0.67
N ALA A 168 -10.79 -0.30 0.80
CA ALA A 168 -11.63 -0.75 1.92
C ALA A 168 -11.01 -0.47 3.30
N LYS A 169 -9.67 -0.58 3.44
CA LYS A 169 -8.97 -0.21 4.68
C LYS A 169 -9.04 1.29 4.94
N LEU A 170 -8.79 2.12 3.92
CA LEU A 170 -8.87 3.58 4.02
C LEU A 170 -10.28 4.05 4.37
N ASP A 171 -11.29 3.44 3.75
CA ASP A 171 -12.70 3.73 4.04
C ASP A 171 -13.06 3.30 5.47
N GLY A 172 -12.59 2.13 5.92
CA GLY A 172 -12.76 1.66 7.29
C GLY A 172 -12.07 2.54 8.33
N GLU A 173 -10.87 3.04 8.04
CA GLU A 173 -10.17 4.02 8.90
C GLU A 173 -10.88 5.37 8.92
N SER A 174 -11.37 5.83 7.77
CA SER A 174 -12.12 7.08 7.65
C SER A 174 -13.46 6.99 8.40
N ALA A 175 -14.17 5.87 8.29
CA ALA A 175 -15.38 5.61 9.06
C ALA A 175 -15.11 5.60 10.58
N LYS A 176 -14.00 5.00 11.03
CA LYS A 176 -13.60 5.05 12.46
C LYS A 176 -13.31 6.48 12.92
N LYS A 177 -12.68 7.30 12.07
CA LYS A 177 -12.44 8.73 12.35
C LYS A 177 -13.74 9.55 12.40
N LEU A 178 -14.77 9.16 11.66
CA LEU A 178 -16.10 9.80 11.73
C LEU A 178 -16.87 9.40 13.00
N VAL A 179 -16.77 8.15 13.44
CA VAL A 179 -17.40 7.66 14.68
C VAL A 179 -16.77 8.29 15.92
N HIS A 180 -15.46 8.50 15.89
CA HIS A 180 -14.73 9.24 16.91
C HIS A 180 -14.00 10.39 16.24
N PRO A 181 -14.71 11.49 15.90
CA PRO A 181 -14.02 12.69 15.47
C PRO A 181 -13.10 13.03 16.63
N SER A 182 -11.79 12.92 16.42
CA SER A 182 -10.81 13.22 17.45
C SER A 182 -10.85 14.72 17.67
N HIS A 183 -11.81 15.18 18.47
CA HIS A 183 -11.88 16.55 18.95
C HIS A 183 -10.72 16.71 19.92
N TYR A 184 -9.58 17.11 19.37
CA TYR A 184 -8.54 17.63 20.21
C TYR A 184 -9.02 18.98 20.74
N LYS A 185 -9.11 19.08 22.06
CA LYS A 185 -9.34 20.30 22.81
C LYS A 185 -8.14 20.52 23.72
N CYS A 186 -7.51 21.68 23.62
CA CYS A 186 -6.48 22.06 24.59
C CYS A 186 -7.10 22.12 25.99
N ALA A 187 -6.46 21.47 26.95
CA ALA A 187 -6.95 21.46 28.34
C ALA A 187 -6.72 22.81 29.07
N SER A 188 -5.83 23.67 28.56
CA SER A 188 -5.61 24.99 29.15
C SER A 188 -6.90 25.83 29.04
N PRO A 189 -7.45 26.36 30.15
CA PRO A 189 -8.69 27.15 30.13
C PRO A 189 -8.59 28.40 29.26
N SER A 190 -7.38 28.95 29.12
CA SER A 190 -7.10 30.11 28.26
C SER A 190 -6.93 29.76 26.79
N CYS A 191 -6.75 28.48 26.46
CA CYS A 191 -6.49 28.03 25.10
C CYS A 191 -7.78 27.50 24.47
N ARG A 192 -8.34 28.26 23.53
CA ARG A 192 -9.55 27.87 22.78
C ARG A 192 -9.24 27.07 21.51
N LEU A 193 -8.07 26.44 21.44
CA LEU A 193 -7.72 25.60 20.30
C LEU A 193 -8.52 24.30 20.38
N GLU A 194 -9.58 24.28 19.59
CA GLU A 194 -10.35 23.10 19.21
C GLU A 194 -10.02 22.84 17.74
N THR A 195 -9.34 21.74 17.44
CA THR A 195 -9.11 21.37 16.05
C THR A 195 -10.16 20.36 15.64
N SER A 196 -11.06 20.76 14.75
CA SER A 196 -11.86 19.82 13.97
C SER A 196 -10.92 18.95 13.12
N ALA A 197 -11.34 17.71 12.88
CA ALA A 197 -10.52 16.65 12.29
C ALA A 197 -9.66 17.14 11.11
N GLY A 198 -8.32 17.10 11.26
CA GLY A 198 -7.39 17.43 10.18
C GLY A 198 -6.08 18.10 10.59
N ALA A 199 -6.03 18.82 11.72
CA ALA A 199 -4.81 19.52 12.17
C ALA A 199 -3.86 18.62 12.99
N GLN A 200 -3.64 17.39 12.54
CA GLN A 200 -2.85 16.38 13.25
C GLN A 200 -1.35 16.73 13.31
N THR A 201 -0.87 17.60 12.41
CA THR A 201 0.56 17.97 12.29
C THR A 201 1.10 18.88 13.39
N ARG A 202 0.26 19.60 14.15
CA ARG A 202 0.70 20.34 15.36
C ARG A 202 0.57 19.55 16.66
N LEU A 203 -0.09 18.38 16.64
CA LEU A 203 -0.36 17.57 17.82
C LEU A 203 0.76 16.60 18.19
N GLU A 204 1.65 16.27 17.25
CA GLU A 204 2.83 15.45 17.58
C GLU A 204 3.80 16.20 18.51
N SER A 205 3.92 17.52 18.36
CA SER A 205 4.63 18.41 19.30
C SER A 205 3.95 18.44 20.67
N ALA A 206 2.62 18.51 20.73
CA ALA A 206 1.83 18.44 21.96
C ALA A 206 2.00 17.11 22.72
N SER A 207 2.05 15.99 21.99
CA SER A 207 2.30 14.66 22.56
C SER A 207 3.73 14.51 23.10
N ARG A 208 4.72 15.15 22.47
CA ARG A 208 6.11 15.15 22.97
C ARG A 208 6.29 16.00 24.23
N ILE A 209 5.55 17.10 24.37
CA ILE A 209 5.54 17.93 25.59
C ILE A 209 5.00 17.16 26.81
N SER A 210 4.21 16.10 26.61
CA SER A 210 3.79 15.19 27.67
C SER A 210 4.91 14.28 28.23
N LYS A 211 6.10 14.19 27.60
CA LYS A 211 7.16 13.28 28.08
C LYS A 211 7.96 13.83 29.26
N THR A 212 7.84 15.11 29.60
CA THR A 212 8.64 15.72 30.67
C THR A 212 7.99 15.69 32.07
N GLY A 213 6.96 14.87 32.28
CA GLY A 213 6.41 14.64 33.63
C GLY A 213 5.85 13.23 33.75
N GLY A 214 6.61 12.31 34.35
CA GLY A 214 6.23 10.92 34.63
C GLY A 214 5.10 10.74 35.65
N GLY A 215 4.06 11.57 35.59
CA GLY A 215 2.86 11.42 36.41
C GLY A 215 2.02 10.23 35.94
N GLN A 216 1.62 9.35 36.86
CA GLN A 216 0.72 8.23 36.63
C GLN A 216 -0.76 8.67 36.51
N CYS A 217 -1.04 9.73 35.77
CA CYS A 217 -2.43 10.11 35.48
C CYS A 217 -3.10 8.98 34.69
N HIS A 218 -4.32 8.61 35.07
CA HIS A 218 -5.13 7.69 34.29
C HIS A 218 -5.33 8.25 32.86
N GLY A 219 -5.24 7.40 31.83
CA GLY A 219 -5.21 7.85 30.42
C GLY A 219 -6.41 8.70 29.99
N SER A 220 -7.57 8.52 30.64
CA SER A 220 -8.78 9.34 30.40
C SER A 220 -8.74 10.74 31.02
N CYS A 221 -7.90 10.95 32.05
CA CYS A 221 -7.77 12.23 32.77
C CYS A 221 -6.46 12.96 32.40
N LYS A 222 -5.71 12.43 31.42
CA LYS A 222 -4.46 13.02 30.98
C LYS A 222 -4.77 14.21 30.06
N PRO A 223 -4.56 15.46 30.51
CA PRO A 223 -4.82 16.63 29.70
C PRO A 223 -3.91 16.63 28.48
N ARG A 224 -4.40 17.21 27.38
CA ARG A 224 -3.62 17.41 26.16
C ARG A 224 -3.45 18.92 25.95
N TYR A 225 -2.23 19.37 25.66
CA TYR A 225 -1.90 20.79 25.51
C TYR A 225 -1.25 21.05 24.17
N CYS A 226 -1.56 22.18 23.52
CA CYS A 226 -1.04 22.47 22.18
C CYS A 226 0.42 22.96 22.23
N SER A 227 0.86 23.40 23.40
CA SER A 227 2.17 24.02 23.63
C SER A 227 2.59 23.86 25.09
N LYS A 228 3.87 24.13 25.37
CA LYS A 228 4.42 24.03 26.73
C LYS A 228 3.88 25.15 27.62
N GLU A 229 3.60 26.31 27.05
CA GLU A 229 3.00 27.44 27.74
C GLU A 229 1.59 27.09 28.24
N CYS A 230 0.79 26.39 27.42
CA CYS A 230 -0.53 25.90 27.84
C CYS A 230 -0.43 24.85 28.94
N GLN A 231 0.57 23.98 28.90
CA GLN A 231 0.82 23.02 29.98
C GLN A 231 1.19 23.72 31.28
N VAL A 232 2.11 24.70 31.24
CA VAL A 232 2.55 25.46 32.41
C VAL A 232 1.39 26.27 33.00
N ALA A 233 0.54 26.87 32.15
CA ALA A 233 -0.63 27.62 32.57
C ALA A 233 -1.63 26.75 33.34
N ASP A 234 -1.93 25.54 32.84
CA ASP A 234 -2.85 24.61 33.50
C ASP A 234 -2.17 23.75 34.59
N TRP A 235 -0.85 23.80 34.73
CA TRP A 235 -0.15 22.95 35.70
C TRP A 235 -0.60 23.23 37.14
N LYS A 236 -0.90 24.49 37.48
CA LYS A 236 -1.37 24.87 38.82
C LYS A 236 -2.72 24.19 39.17
N SER A 237 -3.63 24.10 38.20
CA SER A 237 -4.93 23.42 38.33
C SER A 237 -4.81 21.90 38.22
N HIS A 238 -3.91 21.38 37.38
CA HIS A 238 -3.76 19.94 37.14
C HIS A 238 -2.97 19.22 38.23
N LYS A 239 -1.95 19.86 38.82
CA LYS A 239 -1.01 19.27 39.79
C LYS A 239 -1.68 18.54 40.96
N PRO A 240 -2.79 19.01 41.58
CA PRO A 240 -3.46 18.29 42.66
C PRO A 240 -3.99 16.91 42.25
N PHE A 241 -4.40 16.77 40.99
CA PHE A 241 -4.97 15.54 40.41
C PHE A 241 -3.91 14.66 39.72
N CYS A 242 -2.72 15.22 39.46
CA CYS A 242 -1.56 14.55 38.89
C CYS A 242 -0.76 13.76 39.95
N LYS A 243 -1.45 13.11 40.90
CA LYS A 243 -0.81 12.32 41.96
C LYS A 243 -1.18 10.83 41.84
N PRO A 244 -0.19 9.92 41.89
CA PRO A 244 -0.46 8.50 41.93
C PRO A 244 -1.25 8.14 43.21
N GLY A 245 -2.33 7.37 43.07
CA GLY A 245 -3.09 6.83 44.20
C GLY A 245 -4.24 7.71 44.74
N LEU A 246 -4.51 8.89 44.19
CA LEU A 246 -5.75 9.59 44.54
C LEU A 246 -6.95 8.88 43.93
N ALA A 247 -7.93 8.51 44.77
CA ALA A 247 -9.22 7.99 44.33
C ALA A 247 -9.88 9.03 43.41
N ARG A 248 -10.39 8.58 42.25
CA ARG A 248 -11.15 9.43 41.33
C ARG A 248 -12.23 10.18 42.12
N SER A 249 -12.35 11.49 41.94
CA SER A 249 -13.57 12.19 42.35
C SER A 249 -14.73 11.54 41.58
N VAL A 250 -15.64 10.90 42.32
CA VAL A 250 -16.66 9.96 41.82
C VAL A 250 -17.77 10.67 41.00
N ASP A 251 -17.74 12.00 40.91
CA ASP A 251 -18.82 12.79 40.28
C ASP A 251 -18.74 12.85 38.75
N ALA A 252 -17.68 12.34 38.13
CA ALA A 252 -17.70 12.05 36.70
C ALA A 252 -18.37 10.68 36.52
N GLY A 253 -19.68 10.68 36.30
CA GLY A 253 -20.44 9.49 35.95
C GLY A 253 -19.71 8.63 34.90
N PRO A 254 -19.88 7.29 34.94
CA PRO A 254 -19.11 6.39 34.10
C PRO A 254 -19.18 6.84 32.64
N PRO A 255 -18.04 6.88 31.92
CA PRO A 255 -18.06 7.22 30.51
C PRO A 255 -19.08 6.31 29.80
N PRO A 256 -19.91 6.85 28.88
CA PRO A 256 -20.93 6.06 28.23
C PRO A 256 -20.28 4.81 27.65
N THR A 257 -20.85 3.64 27.99
CA THR A 257 -20.30 2.38 27.53
C THR A 257 -20.31 2.36 26.00
N ARG A 258 -19.36 1.66 25.40
CA ARG A 258 -19.27 1.51 23.94
C ARG A 258 -20.61 1.08 23.31
N SER A 259 -21.36 0.21 24.01
CA SER A 259 -22.69 -0.23 23.61
C SER A 259 -23.73 0.90 23.60
N ALA A 260 -23.68 1.83 24.55
CA ALA A 260 -24.57 3.00 24.59
C ALA A 260 -24.24 3.98 23.45
N LEU A 261 -22.96 4.19 23.16
CA LEU A 261 -22.52 5.04 22.06
C LEU A 261 -22.90 4.44 20.69
N GLU A 262 -22.73 3.13 20.52
CA GLU A 262 -23.13 2.40 19.31
C GLU A 262 -24.65 2.36 19.11
N LYS A 263 -25.46 2.37 20.17
CA LYS A 263 -26.93 2.43 20.09
C LYS A 263 -27.43 3.82 19.67
N SER A 264 -26.81 4.89 20.16
CA SER A 264 -27.16 6.28 19.80
C SER A 264 -26.79 6.65 18.36
N LEU A 265 -25.82 5.95 17.75
CA LEU A 265 -25.39 6.18 16.37
C LEU A 265 -26.18 5.36 15.32
N ARG A 266 -27.20 4.58 15.72
CA ARG A 266 -28.07 3.81 14.81
C ARG A 266 -29.27 4.61 14.28
N ILE A 267 -29.10 5.88 13.95
CA ILE A 267 -30.10 6.62 13.17
C ILE A 267 -29.77 6.41 11.68
N ASP A 268 -30.72 5.75 11.01
CA ASP A 268 -30.94 5.65 9.56
C ASP A 268 -29.82 5.13 8.65
N ARG A 269 -29.60 3.82 8.71
CA ARG A 269 -28.84 3.06 7.69
C ARG A 269 -29.74 2.47 6.57
N HIS A 270 -31.06 2.68 6.62
CA HIS A 270 -32.00 2.05 5.68
C HIS A 270 -32.36 2.89 4.44
N ASP A 271 -32.02 4.18 4.39
CA ASP A 271 -32.46 5.05 3.27
C ASP A 271 -31.46 5.20 2.12
N VAL A 272 -30.27 4.60 2.19
CA VAL A 272 -29.20 4.82 1.19
C VAL A 272 -29.18 3.74 0.09
N ILE A 273 -29.98 2.67 0.18
CA ILE A 273 -29.99 1.56 -0.80
C ILE A 273 -31.26 1.56 -1.65
N ALA A 274 -31.54 2.66 -2.36
CA ALA A 274 -32.56 2.68 -3.41
C ALA A 274 -32.24 3.73 -4.49
N GLY A 275 -31.07 3.62 -5.13
CA GLY A 275 -30.66 4.48 -6.24
C GLY A 275 -30.19 3.67 -7.43
N ARG A 276 -31.09 2.94 -8.09
CA ARG A 276 -30.81 2.23 -9.35
C ARG A 276 -30.77 3.27 -10.49
N ALA A 277 -29.61 3.91 -10.67
CA ALA A 277 -29.40 4.88 -11.74
C ALA A 277 -29.35 4.16 -13.10
N GLY A 278 -30.40 4.33 -13.90
CA GLY A 278 -30.40 3.93 -15.31
C GLY A 278 -29.48 4.85 -16.12
N LEU A 279 -28.50 4.27 -16.81
CA LEU A 279 -27.75 4.97 -17.85
C LEU A 279 -28.65 5.19 -19.06
N THR A 280 -28.79 6.44 -19.50
CA THR A 280 -29.35 6.77 -20.81
C THR A 280 -28.25 7.41 -21.64
N VAL A 281 -27.90 6.77 -22.75
CA VAL A 281 -27.02 7.35 -23.77
C VAL A 281 -27.91 8.12 -24.74
N ARG A 282 -27.68 9.43 -24.90
CA ARG A 282 -28.33 10.24 -25.94
C ARG A 282 -27.28 10.64 -26.96
N GLU A 283 -27.49 10.22 -28.21
CA GLU A 283 -26.75 10.72 -29.35
C GLU A 283 -27.41 12.03 -29.82
N THR A 284 -26.68 13.14 -29.73
CA THR A 284 -27.09 14.41 -30.33
C THR A 284 -26.20 14.70 -31.54
N PRO A 285 -26.72 14.57 -32.77
CA PRO A 285 -25.96 14.98 -33.94
C PRO A 285 -25.81 16.50 -33.94
N THR A 286 -24.57 16.99 -33.88
CA THR A 286 -24.30 18.41 -34.09
C THR A 286 -24.06 18.68 -35.58
N ARG A 287 -24.37 19.91 -36.02
CA ARG A 287 -24.41 20.34 -37.44
C ARG A 287 -23.08 20.22 -38.20
N ALA A 288 -21.99 19.81 -37.54
CA ALA A 288 -20.65 19.67 -38.11
C ALA A 288 -20.08 18.23 -38.04
N GLY A 289 -20.90 17.21 -37.77
CA GLY A 289 -20.44 15.81 -37.75
C GLY A 289 -19.64 15.40 -36.51
N HIS A 290 -19.80 16.12 -35.39
CA HIS A 290 -19.22 15.73 -34.11
C HIS A 290 -20.23 14.88 -33.31
N TYR A 291 -19.70 13.82 -32.67
CA TYR A 291 -20.42 13.01 -31.71
C TYR A 291 -20.01 13.44 -30.30
N SER A 292 -20.98 13.79 -29.47
CA SER A 292 -20.78 14.05 -28.04
C SER A 292 -21.44 12.94 -27.24
N VAL A 293 -20.70 12.34 -26.30
CA VAL A 293 -21.25 11.40 -25.33
C VAL A 293 -21.22 12.08 -23.97
N ASN A 294 -22.39 12.24 -23.35
CA ASN A 294 -22.51 12.83 -22.03
C ASN A 294 -22.66 11.71 -20.98
N LEU A 295 -21.64 11.56 -20.13
CA LEU A 295 -21.66 10.63 -19.00
C LEU A 295 -21.63 11.47 -17.72
N GLN A 296 -22.72 11.47 -16.96
CA GLN A 296 -22.84 12.13 -15.65
C GLN A 296 -22.39 13.60 -15.64
N GLY A 297 -22.70 14.37 -16.70
CA GLY A 297 -22.35 15.79 -16.75
C GLY A 297 -20.90 16.07 -17.13
N ILE A 298 -20.13 15.05 -17.51
CA ILE A 298 -18.81 15.22 -18.12
C ILE A 298 -19.00 15.15 -19.63
N GLU A 299 -18.83 16.29 -20.28
CA GLU A 299 -18.85 16.39 -21.75
C GLU A 299 -17.45 16.09 -22.28
N VAL A 300 -17.30 14.96 -22.97
CA VAL A 300 -16.05 14.60 -23.66
C VAL A 300 -16.17 14.98 -25.13
N GLN A 301 -15.45 16.02 -25.54
CA GLN A 301 -15.36 16.43 -26.94
C GLN A 301 -14.10 15.83 -27.58
N SER A 302 -14.27 15.05 -28.65
CA SER A 302 -13.16 14.51 -29.45
C SER A 302 -12.95 15.37 -30.70
N SER A 303 -11.70 15.75 -30.95
CA SER A 303 -11.26 16.29 -32.24
C SER A 303 -11.05 15.16 -33.26
N ARG A 304 -10.97 15.56 -34.54
CA ARG A 304 -11.22 14.78 -35.76
C ARG A 304 -10.29 13.58 -35.99
N ASP A 305 -9.19 13.45 -35.24
CA ASP A 305 -8.07 12.59 -35.67
C ASP A 305 -7.86 11.28 -34.88
N HIS A 306 -8.64 10.98 -33.83
CA HIS A 306 -8.32 9.81 -32.98
C HIS A 306 -9.44 8.80 -32.70
N LEU A 307 -10.67 9.00 -33.17
CA LEU A 307 -11.73 8.01 -32.98
C LEU A 307 -12.53 7.79 -34.26
N SER A 308 -12.27 6.68 -34.95
CA SER A 308 -13.17 6.21 -36.01
C SER A 308 -14.48 5.72 -35.37
N ALA A 309 -15.59 5.76 -36.12
CA ALA A 309 -16.87 5.22 -35.65
C ALA A 309 -16.77 3.75 -35.20
N ALA A 310 -15.82 2.99 -35.73
CA ALA A 310 -15.53 1.61 -35.33
C ALA A 310 -14.93 1.51 -33.91
N ASN A 311 -14.10 2.48 -33.51
CA ASN A 311 -13.49 2.51 -32.17
C ASN A 311 -14.54 2.79 -31.08
N VAL A 312 -15.48 3.70 -31.36
CA VAL A 312 -16.59 4.00 -30.45
C VAL A 312 -17.52 2.78 -30.29
N LYS A 313 -17.83 2.09 -31.39
CA LYS A 313 -18.69 0.90 -31.37
C LYS A 313 -18.05 -0.27 -30.60
N SER A 314 -16.73 -0.46 -30.71
CA SER A 314 -15.99 -1.46 -29.91
C SER A 314 -15.94 -1.10 -28.43
N LEU A 315 -15.75 0.18 -28.09
CA LEU A 315 -15.75 0.63 -26.70
C LEU A 315 -17.12 0.40 -26.05
N MET A 316 -18.20 0.71 -26.75
CA MET A 316 -19.57 0.48 -26.28
C MET A 316 -19.90 -1.01 -26.14
N ALA A 317 -19.43 -1.86 -27.05
CA ALA A 317 -19.61 -3.32 -26.95
C ALA A 317 -18.86 -3.95 -25.77
N MET A 318 -17.74 -3.37 -25.35
CA MET A 318 -17.00 -3.81 -24.16
C MET A 318 -17.66 -3.38 -22.84
N MET A 319 -18.33 -2.22 -22.82
CA MET A 319 -19.00 -1.70 -21.61
C MET A 319 -20.40 -2.28 -21.37
N SER A 320 -20.96 -2.99 -22.35
CA SER A 320 -22.29 -3.63 -22.27
C SER A 320 -22.24 -5.10 -21.81
N LYS A 321 -21.06 -5.63 -21.46
CA LYS A 321 -20.86 -6.94 -20.84
C LYS A 321 -20.46 -6.76 -19.38
#